data_AF-A0A7C3IDE3-F1
#
_entry.id   AF-A0A7C3IDE3-F1
#
_cell.length_a   1.000
_cell.length_b   1.000
_cell.length_c   1.000
_cell.angle_alpha   90.00
_cell.angle_beta   90.00
_cell.angle_gamma   90.00
#
_symmetry.space_group_name_H-M   'P 1'
#
loop_
_entity.id
_entity.type
_entity.pdbx_description
1 polymer ?
#
loop_
_entity_poly.entity_id
_entity_poly.type
_entity_poly.pdbx_seq_one_letter_code
_entity_poly.pdbx_strand_id
1 'polypeptide(L)' 'HENRTINVTFFSESESRITINIYDITGRLLSTESDNKTTGVFRKEIPANRMNDGIYIVQLTSGNHNCTAKIRIEE' A
#
# COMPACT_ATOMS: atom_id res chain seq x y z
N HIS A 1 4.91 -20.47 -10.05
CA HIS A 1 5.30 -19.13 -9.58
C HIS A 1 4.06 -18.26 -9.64
N GLU A 2 3.33 -18.15 -8.53
CA GLU A 2 2.15 -17.31 -8.47
C GLU A 2 2.55 -15.85 -8.30
N ASN A 3 1.87 -14.95 -9.03
CA ASN A 3 2.09 -13.51 -8.93
C ASN A 3 1.26 -12.95 -7.78
N ARG A 4 1.86 -12.89 -6.59
CA ARG A 4 1.26 -12.26 -5.41
C ARG A 4 1.29 -10.74 -5.54
N THR A 5 0.14 -10.09 -5.39
CA THR A 5 0.00 -8.63 -5.50
C THR A 5 -0.85 -8.08 -4.35
N ILE A 6 -0.45 -6.92 -3.83
CA ILE A 6 -1.27 -6.12 -2.92
C ILE A 6 -1.98 -5.08 -3.76
N ASN A 7 -3.32 -5.09 -3.70
CA ASN A 7 -4.16 -4.16 -4.42
C ASN A 7 -4.60 -3.03 -3.49
N VAL A 8 -4.18 -1.80 -3.80
CA VAL A 8 -4.56 -0.61 -3.05
C VAL A 8 -5.54 0.20 -3.88
N THR A 9 -6.75 0.39 -3.38
CA THR A 9 -7.79 1.20 -4.02
C THR A 9 -8.38 2.20 -3.03
N PHE A 10 -8.48 3.46 -3.43
CA PHE A 10 -9.18 4.49 -2.64
C PHE A 10 -9.68 5.62 -3.54
N PHE A 11 -10.59 6.45 -3.02
CA PHE A 11 -11.07 7.65 -3.70
C PHE A 11 -10.40 8.89 -3.09
N SER A 12 -9.84 9.76 -3.94
CA SER A 12 -9.25 11.03 -3.52
C SER A 12 -10.13 12.20 -3.97
N GLU A 13 -10.50 13.07 -3.03
CA GLU A 13 -11.28 14.28 -3.33
C GLU A 13 -10.41 15.44 -3.82
N SER A 14 -9.10 15.40 -3.57
CA SER A 14 -8.15 16.45 -3.92
C SER A 14 -6.88 15.88 -4.56
N GLU A 15 -6.15 16.75 -5.27
CA GLU A 15 -4.83 16.41 -5.78
C GLU A 15 -3.82 16.43 -4.63
N SER A 16 -3.08 15.34 -4.46
CA SER A 16 -2.03 15.28 -3.45
C SER A 16 -0.99 14.22 -3.81
N ARG A 17 0.20 14.35 -3.24
CA ARG A 17 1.19 13.27 -3.28
C ARG A 17 0.67 12.12 -2.42
N ILE A 18 0.64 10.93 -3.02
CA ILE A 18 0.33 9.67 -2.36
C ILE A 18 1.63 8.98 -2.00
N THR A 19 1.72 8.49 -0.78
CA THR A 19 2.79 7.59 -0.35
C THR A 19 2.17 6.35 0.27
N ILE A 20 2.58 5.18 -0.19
CA ILE A 20 2.15 3.88 0.34
C ILE A 20 3.37 3.19 0.92
N ASN A 21 3.36 2.97 2.22
CA ASN A 21 4.40 2.25 2.94
C ASN A 21 3.88 0.88 3.35
N ILE A 22 4.71 -0.15 3.17
CA ILE A 22 4.41 -1.52 3.61
C ILE A 22 5.42 -1.89 4.68
N TYR A 23 4.91 -2.31 5.84
CA TYR A 23 5.71 -2.77 6.97
C TYR A 23 5.40 -4.24 7.25
N ASP A 24 6.41 -5.00 7.68
CA ASP A 24 6.14 -6.28 8.35
C ASP A 24 5.61 -6.04 9.77
N ILE A 25 5.17 -7.12 10.42
CA ILE A 25 4.60 -7.07 11.78
C ILE A 25 5.56 -6.54 12.85
N THR A 26 6.87 -6.55 12.58
CA THR A 26 7.87 -5.98 13.50
C THR A 26 8.02 -4.47 13.34
N GLY A 27 7.34 -3.87 12.36
CA GLY A 27 7.43 -2.45 12.03
C GLY A 27 8.56 -2.12 11.06
N ARG A 28 9.26 -3.11 10.50
CA ARG A 28 10.29 -2.87 9.49
C ARG A 28 9.66 -2.50 8.16
N LEU A 29 10.06 -1.35 7.61
CA LEU A 29 9.65 -0.88 6.28
C LEU A 29 10.23 -1.81 5.21
N LEU A 30 9.36 -2.36 4.37
CA LEU A 30 9.72 -3.27 3.28
C LEU A 30 9.62 -2.63 1.90
N SER A 31 8.66 -1.72 1.72
CA SER A 31 8.47 -1.02 0.46
C SER A 31 7.83 0.36 0.68
N THR A 32 8.22 1.30 -0.18
CA THR A 32 7.60 2.61 -0.30
C THR A 32 7.29 2.85 -1.77
N GLU A 33 6.01 3.02 -2.08
CA GLU A 33 5.52 3.47 -3.38
C GLU A 33 5.07 4.92 -3.26
N SER A 34 5.41 5.76 -4.22
CA SER A 34 4.94 7.14 -4.25
C SER A 34 4.41 7.49 -5.62
N ASP A 35 3.31 8.25 -5.63
CA ASP A 35 2.70 8.71 -6.86
C ASP A 35 2.17 10.13 -6.67
N ASN A 36 2.15 10.92 -7.74
CA ASN A 36 1.49 12.22 -7.74
C ASN A 36 0.13 12.00 -8.36
N LYS A 37 -0.94 12.17 -7.58
CA LYS A 37 -2.25 11.81 -8.07
C LYS A 37 -3.25 12.95 -8.04
N THR A 38 -4.08 12.93 -9.07
CA THR A 38 -5.23 13.81 -9.27
C THR A 38 -6.50 13.22 -8.65
N THR A 39 -7.56 14.02 -8.60
CA THR A 39 -8.87 13.67 -8.03
C THR A 39 -9.45 12.37 -8.62
N GLY A 40 -10.31 11.68 -7.87
CA GLY A 40 -11.00 10.45 -8.29
C GLY A 40 -10.40 9.15 -7.77
N VAL A 41 -10.74 8.02 -8.41
CA VAL A 41 -10.36 6.67 -7.97
C VAL A 41 -8.89 6.38 -8.24
N PHE A 42 -8.13 5.99 -7.22
CA PHE A 42 -6.75 5.52 -7.32
C PHE A 42 -6.72 4.00 -7.26
N ARG A 43 -5.87 3.40 -8.08
CA ARG A 43 -5.57 1.97 -8.05
C ARG A 43 -4.07 1.77 -8.21
N LYS A 44 -3.48 0.99 -7.32
CA LYS A 44 -2.07 0.59 -7.40
C LYS A 44 -1.95 -0.89 -7.08
N GLU A 45 -1.22 -1.58 -7.93
CA GLU A 45 -0.80 -2.96 -7.73
C GLU A 45 0.65 -2.95 -7.26
N ILE A 46 0.91 -3.55 -6.11
CA ILE A 46 2.24 -3.63 -5.52
C ILE A 46 2.69 -5.10 -5.54
N PRO A 47 3.78 -5.43 -6.24
CA PRO A 47 4.32 -6.79 -6.25
C PRO A 47 4.70 -7.25 -4.83
N ALA A 48 4.17 -8.39 -4.42
CA ALA A 48 4.43 -9.00 -3.12
C ALA A 48 5.19 -10.35 -3.23
N ASN A 49 5.74 -10.66 -4.41
CA ASN A 49 6.41 -11.93 -4.66
C ASN A 49 7.60 -12.20 -3.71
N ARG A 50 8.23 -11.15 -3.17
CA ARG A 50 9.36 -11.23 -2.23
C ARG A 50 8.94 -11.14 -0.76
N MET A 51 7.65 -11.03 -0.48
CA MET A 51 7.12 -11.03 0.88
C MET A 51 6.84 -12.47 1.31
N ASN A 52 7.14 -12.81 2.55
CA ASN A 52 6.82 -14.13 3.09
C ASN A 52 5.36 -14.16 3.53
N ASP A 53 4.87 -15.34 3.89
CA ASP A 53 3.56 -15.44 4.51
C ASP A 53 3.58 -14.79 5.89
N GLY A 54 2.50 -14.08 6.22
CA GLY A 54 2.42 -13.36 7.48
C GLY A 54 1.54 -12.12 7.43
N ILE A 55 1.65 -11.35 8.51
CA ILE A 55 0.88 -10.12 8.70
C ILE A 55 1.73 -8.91 8.30
N TYR A 56 1.09 -8.02 7.55
CA TYR A 56 1.69 -6.78 7.07
C TYR A 56 0.79 -5.60 7.39
N ILE A 57 1.41 -4.43 7.52
CA ILE A 57 0.74 -3.16 7.70
C ILE A 57 0.97 -2.33 6.44
N VAL A 58 -0.13 -1.92 5.80
CA VAL A 58 -0.12 -0.99 4.67
C VAL A 58 -0.55 0.36 5.19
N GLN A 59 0.32 1.35 5.11
CA GLN A 59 0.02 2.74 5.43
C GLN A 59 -0.06 3.54 4.15
N LEU A 60 -1.14 4.30 3.99
CA LEU A 60 -1.37 5.21 2.89
C LEU A 60 -1.45 6.63 3.43
N THR A 61 -0.63 7.52 2.87
CA THR A 61 -0.66 8.95 3.16
C THR A 61 -1.04 9.69 1.88
N SER A 62 -2.03 10.59 1.96
CA SER A 62 -2.49 11.44 0.86
C SER A 62 -2.71 12.85 1.39
N GLY A 63 -1.76 13.76 1.14
CA GLY A 63 -1.76 15.09 1.76
C GLY A 63 -1.75 15.00 3.29
N ASN A 64 -2.79 15.50 3.94
CA ASN A 64 -2.95 15.46 5.42
C ASN A 64 -3.70 14.21 5.92
N HIS A 65 -4.14 13.33 5.02
CA HIS A 65 -4.87 12.12 5.39
C HIS A 65 -3.91 10.94 5.52
N ASN A 66 -4.12 10.12 6.55
CA ASN A 66 -3.43 8.85 6.76
C ASN A 66 -4.47 7.75 6.96
N CYS A 67 -4.30 6.64 6.25
CA CYS A 67 -5.06 5.42 6.44
C CYS A 67 -4.09 4.26 6.67
N THR A 68 -4.40 3.37 7.61
CA THR A 68 -3.60 2.17 7.87
C THR A 68 -4.49 0.94 7.83
N ALA A 69 -4.06 -0.07 7.09
CA ALA A 69 -4.74 -1.35 6.97
C ALA A 69 -3.79 -2.50 7.34
N LYS A 70 -4.32 -3.50 8.05
CA LYS A 70 -3.62 -4.76 8.33
C LYS A 70 -4.06 -5.81 7.32
N ILE A 71 -3.11 -6.46 6.67
CA ILE A 71 -3.36 -7.54 5.71
C ILE A 71 -2.61 -8.79 6.13
N ARG A 72 -3.10 -9.95 5.67
CA ARG A 72 -2.40 -11.22 5.77
C ARG A 72 -2.10 -11.69 4.35
N ILE A 73 -0.84 -12.08 4.12
CA ILE A 73 -0.41 -12.73 2.89
C ILE A 73 -0.26 -14.22 3.23
N GLU A 74 -0.90 -15.06 2.41
CA GLU A 74 -0.89 -16.52 2.49
C GLU A 74 -0.64 -17.06 1.07
N GLU A 75 0.02 -18.21 0.97
CA GLU A 75 0.02 -19.05 -0.24
C GLU A 75 -1.37 -19.64 -0.54
#